data_AF-A0A402BGA2-F1
#
_entry.id   AF-A0A402BGA2-F1
#
_cell.length_a   1.000
_cell.length_b   1.000
_cell.length_c   1.000
_cell.angle_alpha   90.00
_cell.angle_beta   90.00
_cell.angle_gamma   90.00
#
_symmetry.space_group_name_H-M   'P 1'
#
loop_
_entity.id
_entity.type
_entity.pdbx_description
1 polymer ?
#
loop_
_entity_poly.entity_id
_entity_poly.type
_entity_poly.pdbx_seq_one_letter_code
_entity_poly.pdbx_strand_id
1 'polypeptide(L)'
;MQELTNLTRLSLNQATIDSWDARAAIEGCLRTGIPSIGLWRDKVAKTGLAETARIVRESGIKVSSLCRGGWFPAATAAERQARIDDNRRAIEEAAELQTAVLVLVCGPAPDRDMQAAREMVEDALIQLLPYARKHNIALGIEPLHPMYAGDRSVITSLAEANQLVEKLDDANLGVIIDAFHVWWDSSVYEQIARASGHILGFHVSDWLVPLPDVLLGRGMMGDGIIELRKLRHAVDTAGYHGPIEVEIFNQSIWNMPADQVLDLVSKRFLAHV
;
A
#
# COMPACT_ATOMS: atom_id res chain seq x y z
N MET A 1 13.00 -15.24 -15.56
CA MET A 1 11.79 -14.48 -15.18
C MET A 1 11.51 -13.50 -16.30
N GLN A 2 10.28 -13.42 -16.79
CA GLN A 2 9.94 -12.59 -17.95
C GLN A 2 10.05 -11.10 -17.58
N GLU A 3 10.77 -10.32 -18.38
CA GLU A 3 10.86 -8.88 -18.22
C GLU A 3 9.54 -8.20 -18.58
N LEU A 4 9.21 -7.10 -17.91
CA LEU A 4 8.08 -6.26 -18.28
C LEU A 4 8.46 -5.46 -19.53
N THR A 5 7.62 -5.52 -20.56
CA THR A 5 7.87 -4.83 -21.84
C THR A 5 6.97 -3.61 -22.05
N ASN A 6 6.09 -3.32 -21.10
CA ASN A 6 5.17 -2.17 -21.13
C ASN A 6 4.75 -1.78 -19.70
N LEU A 7 4.08 -0.63 -19.58
CA LEU A 7 3.66 -0.05 -18.31
C LEU A 7 2.26 -0.52 -17.86
N THR A 8 1.65 -1.52 -18.49
CA THR A 8 0.22 -1.87 -18.26
C THR A 8 -0.10 -2.24 -16.81
N ARG A 9 0.89 -2.74 -16.06
CA ARG A 9 0.77 -3.04 -14.63
C ARG A 9 1.38 -1.97 -13.74
N LEU A 10 1.99 -0.91 -14.26
CA LEU A 10 2.57 0.14 -13.42
C LEU A 10 1.46 0.95 -12.74
N SER A 11 1.51 1.03 -11.41
CA SER A 11 0.82 2.05 -10.64
C SER A 11 1.83 2.98 -9.97
N LEU A 12 1.52 4.27 -9.92
CA LEU A 12 2.26 5.22 -9.11
C LEU A 12 1.58 5.36 -7.75
N ASN A 13 2.25 5.04 -6.64
CA ASN A 13 1.77 5.52 -5.35
C ASN A 13 2.08 7.02 -5.23
N GLN A 14 1.09 7.82 -4.85
CA GLN A 14 1.22 9.27 -4.77
C GLN A 14 2.30 9.75 -3.79
N ALA A 15 2.67 8.95 -2.79
CA ALA A 15 3.78 9.28 -1.89
C ALA A 15 5.12 9.41 -2.63
N THR A 16 5.29 8.80 -3.80
CA THR A 16 6.50 8.92 -4.63
C THR A 16 6.71 10.36 -5.16
N ILE A 17 5.64 11.14 -5.24
CA ILE A 17 5.60 12.53 -5.71
C ILE A 17 4.91 13.44 -4.68
N ASP A 18 5.48 13.51 -3.48
CA ASP A 18 4.86 14.13 -2.30
C ASP A 18 4.40 15.59 -2.50
N SER A 19 5.04 16.35 -3.39
CA SER A 19 4.71 17.74 -3.64
C SER A 19 3.39 17.97 -4.40
N TRP A 20 2.84 16.93 -5.04
CA TRP A 20 1.63 17.04 -5.86
C TRP A 20 0.36 16.66 -5.11
N ASP A 21 -0.71 17.40 -5.37
CA ASP A 21 -2.06 17.02 -4.96
C ASP A 21 -2.63 15.92 -5.89
N ALA A 22 -3.84 15.46 -5.63
CA ALA A 22 -4.44 14.36 -6.40
C ALA A 22 -4.62 14.72 -7.89
N ARG A 23 -5.00 15.97 -8.20
CA ARG A 23 -5.14 16.42 -9.59
C ARG A 23 -3.81 16.35 -10.33
N ALA A 24 -2.77 17.00 -9.80
CA ALA A 24 -1.48 17.08 -10.48
C ALA A 24 -0.87 15.67 -10.67
N ALA A 25 -1.02 14.79 -9.68
CA ALA A 25 -0.60 13.39 -9.76
C ALA A 25 -1.31 12.60 -10.87
N ILE A 26 -2.63 12.69 -10.96
CA ILE A 26 -3.42 12.03 -12.02
C ILE A 26 -3.01 12.56 -13.39
N GLU A 27 -2.96 13.89 -13.56
CA GLU A 27 -2.57 14.51 -14.83
C GLU A 27 -1.15 14.12 -15.26
N GLY A 28 -0.21 14.02 -14.31
CA GLY A 28 1.15 13.55 -14.59
C GLY A 28 1.21 12.09 -15.02
N CYS A 29 0.44 11.20 -14.38
CA CYS A 29 0.33 9.80 -14.79
C CYS A 29 -0.18 9.69 -16.24
N LEU A 30 -1.23 10.44 -16.59
CA LEU A 30 -1.79 10.44 -17.94
C LEU A 30 -0.79 10.93 -19.00
N ARG A 31 -0.05 12.01 -18.71
CA ARG A 31 0.99 12.54 -19.61
C ARG A 31 2.13 11.55 -19.86
N THR A 32 2.46 10.74 -18.86
CA THR A 32 3.59 9.78 -18.90
C THR A 32 3.16 8.37 -19.30
N GLY A 33 1.86 8.14 -19.52
CA GLY A 33 1.32 6.85 -19.91
C GLY A 33 1.26 5.82 -18.77
N ILE A 34 1.34 6.27 -17.51
CA ILE A 34 1.15 5.43 -16.32
C ILE A 34 -0.36 5.17 -16.17
N PRO A 35 -0.82 3.90 -16.24
CA PRO A 35 -2.24 3.59 -16.34
C PRO A 35 -2.99 3.59 -15.00
N SER A 36 -2.27 3.57 -13.88
CA SER A 36 -2.88 3.51 -12.55
C SER A 36 -2.15 4.32 -11.48
N ILE A 37 -2.88 4.69 -10.43
CA ILE A 37 -2.38 5.48 -9.30
C ILE A 37 -2.92 4.96 -7.97
N GLY A 38 -2.06 4.85 -6.95
CA GLY A 38 -2.44 4.68 -5.55
C GLY A 38 -2.56 6.06 -4.90
N LEU A 39 -3.75 6.43 -4.43
CA LEU A 39 -4.03 7.76 -3.90
C LEU A 39 -3.84 7.83 -2.39
N TRP A 40 -3.59 9.03 -1.86
CA TRP A 40 -3.44 9.26 -0.43
C TRP A 40 -4.55 10.14 0.13
N ARG A 41 -5.17 9.72 1.24
CA ARG A 41 -6.33 10.41 1.84
C ARG A 41 -6.05 11.89 2.13
N ASP A 42 -4.86 12.24 2.63
CA ASP A 42 -4.49 13.63 2.90
C ASP A 42 -4.32 14.45 1.60
N LYS A 43 -3.83 13.84 0.52
CA LYS A 43 -3.68 14.49 -0.78
C LYS A 43 -5.03 14.63 -1.50
N VAL A 44 -5.89 13.62 -1.38
CA VAL A 44 -7.29 13.68 -1.83
C VAL A 44 -8.03 14.78 -1.09
N ALA A 45 -7.84 14.92 0.23
CA ALA A 45 -8.47 15.98 1.01
C ALA A 45 -8.06 17.39 0.56
N LYS A 46 -6.79 17.58 0.11
CA LYS A 46 -6.33 18.87 -0.44
C LYS A 46 -7.05 19.27 -1.73
N THR A 47 -7.32 18.31 -2.61
CA THR A 47 -8.09 18.55 -3.85
C THR A 47 -9.60 18.54 -3.60
N GLY A 48 -10.06 17.79 -2.60
CA GLY A 48 -11.47 17.51 -2.28
C GLY A 48 -11.94 16.19 -2.89
N LEU A 49 -12.53 15.31 -2.08
CA LEU A 49 -12.95 13.95 -2.48
C LEU A 49 -13.82 13.92 -3.75
N ALA A 50 -14.90 14.70 -3.76
CA ALA A 50 -15.84 14.72 -4.90
C ALA A 50 -15.17 15.20 -6.19
N GLU A 51 -14.23 16.16 -6.08
CA GLU A 51 -13.50 16.66 -7.24
C GLU A 51 -12.46 15.65 -7.72
N THR A 52 -11.71 15.01 -6.81
CA THR A 52 -10.80 13.92 -7.18
C THR A 52 -11.55 12.78 -7.87
N ALA A 53 -12.70 12.35 -7.34
CA ALA A 53 -13.51 11.31 -7.94
C ALA A 53 -14.04 11.70 -9.33
N ARG A 54 -14.41 12.97 -9.53
CA ARG A 54 -14.77 13.51 -10.85
C ARG A 54 -13.60 13.41 -11.84
N ILE A 55 -12.40 13.82 -11.43
CA ILE A 55 -11.18 13.74 -12.25
C ILE A 55 -10.87 12.28 -12.62
N VAL A 56 -10.96 11.35 -11.66
CA VAL A 56 -10.77 9.91 -11.90
C VAL A 56 -11.74 9.41 -12.98
N ARG A 57 -13.04 9.69 -12.82
CA ARG A 57 -14.08 9.28 -13.78
C ARG A 57 -13.85 9.85 -15.18
N GLU A 58 -13.51 11.13 -15.28
CA GLU A 58 -13.36 11.82 -16.58
C GLU A 58 -12.07 11.45 -17.30
N SER A 59 -10.98 11.21 -16.56
CA SER A 59 -9.70 10.81 -17.15
C SER A 59 -9.63 9.34 -17.53
N GLY A 60 -10.43 8.49 -16.86
CA GLY A 60 -10.38 7.04 -17.04
C GLY A 60 -9.13 6.39 -16.42
N ILE A 61 -8.37 7.11 -15.58
CA ILE A 61 -7.26 6.52 -14.83
C ILE A 61 -7.80 5.47 -13.84
N LYS A 62 -7.05 4.38 -13.64
CA LYS A 62 -7.40 3.38 -12.63
C LYS A 62 -6.81 3.77 -11.28
N VAL A 63 -7.61 3.70 -10.22
CA VAL A 63 -7.09 3.87 -8.85
C VAL A 63 -6.75 2.49 -8.28
N SER A 64 -5.47 2.17 -8.16
CA SER A 64 -5.01 0.84 -7.67
C SER A 64 -5.37 0.62 -6.21
N SER A 65 -5.26 1.66 -5.39
CA SER A 65 -5.47 1.61 -3.95
C SER A 65 -5.76 3.00 -3.38
N LEU A 66 -6.31 3.02 -2.16
CA LEU A 66 -6.32 4.20 -1.30
C LEU A 66 -5.46 3.96 -0.06
N CYS A 67 -4.49 4.84 0.17
CA CYS A 67 -3.63 4.90 1.35
C CYS A 67 -4.12 6.00 2.30
N ARG A 68 -4.54 5.70 3.52
CA ARG A 68 -4.69 4.39 4.14
C ARG A 68 -5.76 4.43 5.23
N GLY A 69 -6.28 3.27 5.57
CA GLY A 69 -6.95 3.01 6.86
C GLY A 69 -5.96 2.51 7.91
N GLY A 70 -6.46 1.76 8.89
CA GLY A 70 -5.72 1.15 9.97
C GLY A 70 -5.74 1.97 11.26
N TRP A 71 -4.58 2.10 11.91
CA TRP A 71 -4.41 2.81 13.18
C TRP A 71 -5.37 2.38 14.29
N PHE A 72 -5.62 1.08 14.45
CA PHE A 72 -6.64 0.55 15.35
C PHE A 72 -6.31 0.61 16.86
N PRO A 73 -5.11 0.21 17.32
CA PRO A 73 -4.85 0.05 18.75
C PRO A 73 -4.82 1.37 19.51
N ALA A 74 -5.62 1.50 20.57
CA ALA A 74 -5.69 2.72 21.38
C ALA A 74 -5.96 2.39 22.86
N ALA A 75 -5.51 3.28 23.75
CA ALA A 75 -5.57 3.07 25.19
C ALA A 75 -7.02 2.99 25.71
N THR A 76 -7.94 3.72 25.10
CA THR A 76 -9.34 3.79 25.52
C THR A 76 -10.28 3.18 24.49
N ALA A 77 -11.41 2.64 24.95
CA ALA A 77 -12.45 2.13 24.06
C ALA A 77 -13.03 3.23 23.14
N ALA A 78 -13.14 4.47 23.65
CA ALA A 78 -13.62 5.61 22.87
C ALA A 78 -12.68 5.95 21.71
N GLU A 79 -11.35 5.95 21.95
CA GLU A 79 -10.37 6.17 20.88
C GLU A 79 -10.37 5.04 19.85
N ARG A 80 -10.48 3.77 20.31
CA ARG A 80 -10.61 2.63 19.39
C ARG A 80 -11.85 2.76 18.50
N GLN A 81 -12.98 3.17 19.08
CA GLN A 81 -14.19 3.41 18.30
C GLN A 81 -14.01 4.55 17.29
N ALA A 82 -13.38 5.66 17.69
CA ALA A 82 -13.12 6.79 16.78
C ALA A 82 -12.20 6.39 15.60
N ARG A 83 -11.21 5.53 15.84
CA ARG A 83 -10.33 4.97 14.79
C ARG A 83 -11.10 4.03 13.85
N ILE A 84 -12.00 3.20 14.37
CA ILE A 84 -12.91 2.38 13.54
C ILE A 84 -13.82 3.28 12.69
N ASP A 85 -14.35 4.35 13.26
CA ASP A 85 -15.20 5.29 12.51
C ASP A 85 -14.43 6.04 11.43
N ASP A 86 -13.14 6.34 11.65
CA ASP A 86 -12.27 6.85 10.59
C ASP A 86 -12.04 5.86 9.45
N ASN A 87 -11.92 4.57 9.77
CA ASN A 87 -11.81 3.53 8.77
C ASN A 87 -13.10 3.34 7.97
N ARG A 88 -14.27 3.53 8.57
CA ARG A 88 -15.56 3.56 7.83
C ARG A 88 -15.57 4.69 6.80
N ARG A 89 -15.09 5.89 7.18
CA ARG A 89 -14.91 7.00 6.23
C ARG A 89 -13.88 6.66 5.15
N ALA A 90 -12.76 6.04 5.50
CA ALA A 90 -11.76 5.62 4.51
C ALA A 90 -12.33 4.61 3.49
N ILE A 91 -13.22 3.71 3.92
CA ILE A 91 -13.95 2.78 3.04
C ILE A 91 -14.89 3.55 2.09
N GLU A 92 -15.62 4.54 2.60
CA GLU A 92 -16.49 5.41 1.78
C GLU A 92 -15.69 6.23 0.76
N GLU A 93 -14.56 6.81 1.20
CA GLU A 93 -13.63 7.55 0.35
C GLU A 93 -13.08 6.64 -0.77
N ALA A 94 -12.67 5.41 -0.44
CA ALA A 94 -12.20 4.43 -1.42
C ALA A 94 -13.29 4.11 -2.47
N ALA A 95 -14.54 3.92 -2.02
CA ALA A 95 -15.66 3.64 -2.90
C ALA A 95 -15.97 4.81 -3.84
N GLU A 96 -15.96 6.07 -3.34
CA GLU A 96 -16.19 7.26 -4.16
C GLU A 96 -15.07 7.46 -5.19
N LEU A 97 -13.82 7.11 -4.85
CA LEU A 97 -12.66 7.13 -5.76
C LEU A 97 -12.63 5.95 -6.74
N GLN A 98 -13.61 5.04 -6.69
CA GLN A 98 -13.71 3.85 -7.54
C GLN A 98 -12.51 2.89 -7.46
N THR A 99 -11.84 2.83 -6.31
CA THR A 99 -10.88 1.76 -6.04
C THR A 99 -11.56 0.59 -5.34
N ALA A 100 -11.00 -0.61 -5.50
CA ALA A 100 -11.47 -1.81 -4.81
C ALA A 100 -10.67 -2.12 -3.54
N VAL A 101 -9.58 -1.38 -3.26
CA VAL A 101 -8.63 -1.73 -2.20
C VAL A 101 -8.35 -0.54 -1.29
N LEU A 102 -8.54 -0.72 0.01
CA LEU A 102 -8.07 0.18 1.06
C LEU A 102 -6.87 -0.47 1.75
N VAL A 103 -5.70 0.17 1.66
CA VAL A 103 -4.49 -0.26 2.36
C VAL A 103 -4.62 0.04 3.85
N LEU A 104 -4.21 -0.90 4.71
CA LEU A 104 -4.26 -0.76 6.16
C LEU A 104 -2.85 -0.74 6.76
N VAL A 105 -2.49 0.38 7.38
CA VAL A 105 -1.35 0.48 8.30
C VAL A 105 -1.88 0.38 9.72
N CYS A 106 -1.71 -0.78 10.37
CA CYS A 106 -2.54 -1.17 11.51
C CYS A 106 -2.40 -0.30 12.77
N GLY A 107 -1.35 0.50 12.93
CA GLY A 107 -1.10 1.33 14.12
C GLY A 107 -0.17 0.64 15.13
N PRO A 108 0.60 1.43 15.91
CA PRO A 108 1.44 0.90 16.99
C PRO A 108 0.61 0.53 18.22
N ALA A 109 1.23 -0.17 19.17
CA ALA A 109 0.63 -0.41 20.48
C ALA A 109 0.45 0.91 21.25
N PRO A 110 -0.65 1.09 21.99
CA PRO A 110 -0.84 2.27 22.84
C PRO A 110 0.04 2.26 24.10
N ASP A 111 0.57 1.08 24.44
CA ASP A 111 1.46 0.85 25.58
C ASP A 111 2.50 -0.24 25.22
N ARG A 112 3.01 -0.98 26.21
CA ARG A 112 4.02 -2.02 26.03
C ARG A 112 3.46 -3.38 25.58
N ASP A 113 2.14 -3.56 25.56
CA ASP A 113 1.50 -4.84 25.25
C ASP A 113 1.21 -4.98 23.75
N MET A 114 2.20 -5.51 23.03
CA MET A 114 2.09 -5.79 21.60
C MET A 114 1.03 -6.85 21.28
N GLN A 115 0.76 -7.79 22.19
CA GLN A 115 -0.21 -8.84 21.95
C GLN A 115 -1.63 -8.27 22.02
N ALA A 116 -1.93 -7.51 23.08
CA ALA A 116 -3.20 -6.81 23.21
C ALA A 116 -3.44 -5.86 22.03
N ALA A 117 -2.40 -5.17 21.56
CA ALA A 117 -2.51 -4.32 20.37
C ALA A 117 -2.85 -5.09 19.09
N ARG A 118 -2.29 -6.30 18.88
CA ARG A 118 -2.67 -7.17 17.75
C ARG A 118 -4.11 -7.64 17.85
N GLU A 119 -4.58 -7.97 19.05
CA GLU A 119 -5.99 -8.31 19.29
C GLU A 119 -6.93 -7.14 18.94
N MET A 120 -6.54 -5.90 19.25
CA MET A 120 -7.30 -4.72 18.85
C MET A 120 -7.37 -4.54 17.32
N VAL A 121 -6.35 -4.97 16.57
CA VAL A 121 -6.40 -4.98 15.09
C VAL A 121 -7.43 -5.99 14.61
N GLU A 122 -7.40 -7.20 15.15
CA GLU A 122 -8.37 -8.26 14.82
C GLU A 122 -9.81 -7.83 15.13
N ASP A 123 -10.07 -7.29 16.33
CA ASP A 123 -11.37 -6.79 16.76
C ASP A 123 -11.91 -5.69 15.82
N ALA A 124 -11.03 -4.81 15.33
CA ALA A 124 -11.40 -3.76 14.40
C ALA A 124 -11.73 -4.34 13.02
N LEU A 125 -10.96 -5.31 12.52
CA LEU A 125 -11.23 -5.99 11.26
C LEU A 125 -12.59 -6.70 11.30
N ILE A 126 -12.89 -7.45 12.38
CA ILE A 126 -14.19 -8.12 12.58
C ILE A 126 -15.34 -7.13 12.44
N GLN A 127 -15.19 -5.92 12.98
CA GLN A 127 -16.22 -4.88 12.91
C GLN A 127 -16.32 -4.20 11.54
N LEU A 128 -15.20 -4.07 10.82
CA LEU A 128 -15.13 -3.34 9.55
C LEU A 128 -15.47 -4.20 8.34
N LEU A 129 -15.18 -5.49 8.36
CA LEU A 129 -15.40 -6.39 7.22
C LEU A 129 -16.86 -6.38 6.71
N PRO A 130 -17.90 -6.46 7.56
CA PRO A 130 -19.29 -6.32 7.10
C PRO A 130 -19.59 -4.98 6.44
N TYR A 131 -18.90 -3.90 6.84
CA TYR A 131 -19.03 -2.58 6.24
C TYR A 131 -18.31 -2.51 4.89
N ALA A 132 -17.07 -2.97 4.84
CA ALA A 132 -16.26 -3.03 3.64
C ALA A 132 -16.96 -3.82 2.51
N ARG A 133 -17.60 -4.95 2.85
CA ARG A 133 -18.44 -5.73 1.91
C ARG A 133 -19.57 -4.91 1.29
N LYS A 134 -20.30 -4.13 2.09
CA LYS A 134 -21.42 -3.31 1.58
C LYS A 134 -20.97 -2.24 0.59
N HIS A 135 -19.73 -1.78 0.71
CA HIS A 135 -19.11 -0.79 -0.16
C HIS A 135 -18.25 -1.40 -1.27
N ASN A 136 -18.18 -2.74 -1.37
CA ASN A 136 -17.31 -3.47 -2.30
C ASN A 136 -15.83 -3.10 -2.18
N ILE A 137 -15.36 -2.83 -0.96
CA ILE A 137 -13.96 -2.55 -0.66
C ILE A 137 -13.32 -3.76 -0.01
N ALA A 138 -12.15 -4.15 -0.51
CA ALA A 138 -11.26 -5.11 0.13
C ALA A 138 -10.27 -4.37 1.05
N LEU A 139 -10.06 -4.89 2.23
CA LEU A 139 -9.13 -4.40 3.23
C LEU A 139 -7.80 -5.12 3.06
N GLY A 140 -6.76 -4.40 2.67
CA GLY A 140 -5.42 -4.95 2.49
C GLY A 140 -4.53 -4.67 3.68
N ILE A 141 -4.23 -5.69 4.50
CA ILE A 141 -3.25 -5.57 5.58
C ILE A 141 -1.87 -5.42 4.96
N GLU A 142 -1.21 -4.29 5.19
CA GLU A 142 0.18 -4.08 4.82
C GLU A 142 1.07 -4.35 6.04
N PRO A 143 1.73 -5.52 6.15
CA PRO A 143 2.72 -5.74 7.18
C PRO A 143 3.88 -4.76 6.96
N LEU A 144 4.18 -3.93 7.96
CA LEU A 144 5.29 -2.98 7.88
C LEU A 144 6.61 -3.63 8.30
N HIS A 145 7.73 -3.09 7.82
CA HIS A 145 9.06 -3.52 8.28
C HIS A 145 9.14 -3.46 9.83
N PRO A 146 9.75 -4.44 10.53
CA PRO A 146 9.80 -4.47 12.00
C PRO A 146 10.40 -3.24 12.70
N MET A 147 11.12 -2.39 11.96
CA MET A 147 11.63 -1.12 12.50
C MET A 147 10.52 -0.14 12.87
N TYR A 148 9.32 -0.34 12.30
CA TYR A 148 8.13 0.47 12.52
C TYR A 148 7.18 -0.08 13.59
N ALA A 149 7.58 -1.17 14.27
CA ALA A 149 6.75 -1.81 15.30
C ALA A 149 6.37 -0.86 16.44
N GLY A 150 7.28 0.07 16.78
CA GLY A 150 7.12 0.98 17.91
C GLY A 150 6.22 2.19 17.63
N ASP A 151 6.00 2.57 16.38
CA ASP A 151 5.36 3.85 16.05
C ASP A 151 4.35 3.83 14.88
N ARG A 152 4.25 2.73 14.10
CA ARG A 152 3.32 2.68 12.95
C ARG A 152 2.46 1.44 12.82
N SER A 153 2.98 0.24 13.10
CA SER A 153 2.17 -0.98 12.94
C SER A 153 2.67 -2.11 13.82
N VAL A 154 1.75 -2.72 14.57
CA VAL A 154 2.00 -3.96 15.32
C VAL A 154 1.98 -5.22 14.45
N ILE A 155 1.50 -5.13 13.20
CA ILE A 155 1.59 -6.21 12.20
C ILE A 155 2.83 -5.95 11.36
N THR A 156 3.84 -6.81 11.51
CA THR A 156 5.22 -6.55 11.05
C THR A 156 5.82 -7.65 10.18
N SER A 157 5.05 -8.69 9.86
CA SER A 157 5.46 -9.75 8.96
C SER A 157 4.30 -10.23 8.11
N LEU A 158 4.61 -10.74 6.91
CA LEU A 158 3.60 -11.36 6.05
C LEU A 158 2.99 -12.60 6.69
N ALA A 159 3.74 -13.31 7.54
CA ALA A 159 3.22 -14.44 8.31
C ALA A 159 2.11 -14.03 9.29
N GLU A 160 2.28 -12.94 10.04
CA GLU A 160 1.25 -12.40 10.93
C GLU A 160 0.01 -11.92 10.16
N ALA A 161 0.22 -11.24 9.03
CA ALA A 161 -0.88 -10.79 8.19
C ALA A 161 -1.68 -11.97 7.60
N ASN A 162 -1.00 -13.00 7.08
CA ASN A 162 -1.62 -14.23 6.58
C ASN A 162 -2.42 -14.95 7.68
N GLN A 163 -1.90 -15.03 8.90
CA GLN A 163 -2.63 -15.63 10.03
C GLN A 163 -3.96 -14.92 10.30
N LEU A 164 -4.00 -13.59 10.22
CA LEU A 164 -5.24 -12.82 10.37
C LEU A 164 -6.21 -13.06 9.20
N VAL A 165 -5.72 -13.08 7.97
CA VAL A 165 -6.53 -13.36 6.78
C VAL A 165 -7.18 -14.74 6.87
N GLU A 166 -6.40 -15.77 7.19
CA GLU A 166 -6.91 -17.14 7.34
C GLU A 166 -7.86 -17.31 8.53
N LYS A 167 -7.57 -16.65 9.64
CA LYS A 167 -8.41 -16.73 10.85
C LYS A 167 -9.79 -16.11 10.61
N LEU A 168 -9.83 -14.98 9.91
CA LEU A 168 -11.07 -14.25 9.64
C LEU A 168 -11.82 -14.78 8.41
N ASP A 169 -11.12 -15.44 7.48
CA ASP A 169 -11.67 -16.14 6.30
C ASP A 169 -12.73 -15.32 5.54
N ASP A 170 -12.36 -14.09 5.20
CA ASP A 170 -13.25 -13.13 4.55
C ASP A 170 -12.73 -12.77 3.15
N ALA A 171 -13.60 -12.87 2.13
CA ALA A 171 -13.23 -12.56 0.74
C ALA A 171 -12.86 -11.08 0.52
N ASN A 172 -13.24 -10.18 1.44
CA ASN A 172 -12.88 -8.77 1.41
C ASN A 172 -11.66 -8.46 2.31
N LEU A 173 -10.90 -9.47 2.73
CA LEU A 173 -9.66 -9.32 3.48
C LEU A 173 -8.50 -9.97 2.74
N GLY A 174 -7.36 -9.31 2.74
CA GLY A 174 -6.14 -9.85 2.16
C GLY A 174 -4.90 -9.08 2.59
N VAL A 175 -3.81 -9.28 1.86
CA VAL A 175 -2.51 -8.70 2.16
C VAL A 175 -2.03 -7.78 1.04
N ILE A 176 -1.33 -6.72 1.44
CA ILE A 176 -0.52 -5.89 0.55
C ILE A 176 0.93 -6.31 0.74
N ILE A 177 1.60 -6.72 -0.32
CA ILE A 177 2.99 -7.17 -0.26
C ILE A 177 3.86 -6.02 -0.72
N ASP A 178 4.44 -5.27 0.21
CA ASP A 178 5.43 -4.24 -0.10
C ASP A 178 6.84 -4.81 0.01
N ALA A 179 7.59 -4.78 -1.09
CA ALA A 179 8.96 -5.24 -1.16
C ALA A 179 9.86 -4.62 -0.07
N PHE A 180 9.73 -3.33 0.23
CA PHE A 180 10.51 -2.65 1.27
C PHE A 180 10.27 -3.27 2.66
N HIS A 181 9.06 -3.76 2.90
CA HIS A 181 8.66 -4.31 4.18
C HIS A 181 9.01 -5.80 4.36
N VAL A 182 9.10 -6.56 3.27
CA VAL A 182 9.21 -8.03 3.34
C VAL A 182 10.51 -8.64 2.81
N TRP A 183 11.35 -7.89 2.07
CA TRP A 183 12.50 -8.47 1.36
C TRP A 183 13.51 -9.21 2.25
N TRP A 184 13.62 -8.83 3.52
CA TRP A 184 14.58 -9.36 4.49
C TRP A 184 14.16 -10.70 5.11
N ASP A 185 12.87 -11.06 5.01
CA ASP A 185 12.32 -12.23 5.68
C ASP A 185 12.76 -13.53 4.98
N SER A 186 13.44 -14.40 5.71
CA SER A 186 13.91 -15.70 5.22
C SER A 186 12.79 -16.62 4.70
N SER A 187 11.55 -16.39 5.16
CA SER A 187 10.36 -17.14 4.78
C SER A 187 9.50 -16.43 3.73
N VAL A 188 9.94 -15.29 3.19
CA VAL A 188 9.11 -14.42 2.34
C VAL A 188 8.45 -15.17 1.17
N TYR A 189 9.18 -16.07 0.49
CA TYR A 189 8.63 -16.81 -0.65
C TYR A 189 7.56 -17.84 -0.24
N GLU A 190 7.73 -18.48 0.92
CA GLU A 190 6.72 -19.37 1.50
C GLU A 190 5.47 -18.58 1.89
N GLN A 191 5.65 -17.41 2.53
CA GLN A 191 4.53 -16.56 2.93
C GLN A 191 3.80 -15.92 1.74
N ILE A 192 4.51 -15.59 0.65
CA ILE A 192 3.89 -15.15 -0.61
C ILE A 192 3.03 -16.28 -1.20
N ALA A 193 3.55 -17.52 -1.24
CA ALA A 193 2.79 -18.66 -1.74
C ALA A 193 1.55 -18.94 -0.87
N ARG A 194 1.67 -18.83 0.45
CA ARG A 194 0.57 -18.96 1.42
C ARG A 194 -0.52 -17.90 1.23
N ALA A 195 -0.15 -16.69 0.79
CA ALA A 195 -1.09 -15.61 0.50
C ALA A 195 -1.89 -15.79 -0.80
N SER A 196 -1.68 -16.88 -1.56
CA SER A 196 -2.35 -17.12 -2.84
C SER A 196 -3.88 -17.00 -2.70
N GLY A 197 -4.50 -16.27 -3.63
CA GLY A 197 -5.93 -15.94 -3.58
C GLY A 197 -6.29 -14.73 -2.69
N HIS A 198 -5.37 -14.26 -1.85
CA HIS A 198 -5.59 -13.15 -0.91
C HIS A 198 -4.61 -11.97 -1.09
N ILE A 199 -3.78 -11.97 -2.13
CA ILE A 199 -2.91 -10.83 -2.45
C ILE A 199 -3.76 -9.73 -3.10
N LEU A 200 -3.86 -8.57 -2.44
CA LEU A 200 -4.63 -7.42 -2.90
C LEU A 200 -3.78 -6.32 -3.54
N GLY A 201 -2.46 -6.35 -3.33
CA GLY A 201 -1.53 -5.38 -3.85
C GLY A 201 -0.08 -5.85 -3.78
N PHE A 202 0.76 -5.33 -4.68
CA PHE A 202 2.20 -5.52 -4.65
C PHE A 202 2.87 -4.16 -4.82
N HIS A 203 3.55 -3.69 -3.77
CA HIS A 203 4.25 -2.41 -3.78
C HIS A 203 5.75 -2.64 -3.98
N VAL A 204 6.38 -1.74 -4.73
CA VAL A 204 7.83 -1.81 -5.01
C VAL A 204 8.51 -0.48 -4.76
N SER A 205 9.70 -0.60 -4.19
CA SER A 205 10.74 0.42 -4.10
C SER A 205 12.07 -0.32 -4.12
N ASP A 206 13.12 0.22 -3.53
CA ASP A 206 14.33 -0.55 -3.23
C ASP A 206 14.85 -0.30 -1.80
N TRP A 207 15.81 -1.12 -1.37
CA TRP A 207 16.52 -0.98 -0.11
C TRP A 207 17.95 -0.49 -0.35
N LEU A 208 18.23 0.76 0.02
CA LEU A 208 19.54 1.37 -0.15
C LEU A 208 20.54 0.86 0.89
N VAL A 209 21.82 0.78 0.49
CA VAL A 209 22.92 0.38 1.39
C VAL A 209 24.02 1.45 1.35
N PRO A 210 24.28 2.17 2.46
CA PRO A 210 23.54 2.13 3.73
C PRO A 210 22.13 2.72 3.61
N LEU A 211 21.23 2.35 4.54
CA LEU A 211 19.90 2.94 4.65
C LEU A 211 20.02 4.39 5.18
N PRO A 212 19.61 5.43 4.44
CA PRO A 212 19.90 6.81 4.83
C PRO A 212 18.95 7.36 5.89
N ASP A 213 17.72 6.84 5.97
CA ASP A 213 16.69 7.24 6.94
C ASP A 213 15.73 6.07 7.18
N VAL A 214 15.13 5.99 8.38
CA VAL A 214 14.19 4.92 8.73
C VAL A 214 12.91 5.00 7.89
N LEU A 215 12.37 6.20 7.66
CA LEU A 215 11.14 6.43 6.89
C LEU A 215 11.43 6.83 5.45
N LEU A 216 12.30 7.82 5.26
CA LEU A 216 12.64 8.42 3.96
C LEU A 216 13.80 7.67 3.27
N GLY A 217 13.97 6.39 3.58
CA GLY A 217 15.09 5.57 3.14
C GLY A 217 14.82 4.70 1.91
N ARG A 218 13.61 4.73 1.35
CA ARG A 218 13.27 3.90 0.19
C ARG A 218 14.09 4.32 -1.04
N GLY A 219 14.59 3.35 -1.81
CA GLY A 219 15.32 3.58 -3.05
C GLY A 219 14.42 3.54 -4.27
N MET A 220 14.90 4.13 -5.38
CA MET A 220 14.36 3.86 -6.71
C MET A 220 14.71 2.42 -7.12
N MET A 221 13.81 1.72 -7.79
CA MET A 221 14.02 0.31 -8.19
C MET A 221 15.32 0.16 -8.99
N GLY A 222 16.18 -0.76 -8.53
CA GLY A 222 17.50 -1.04 -9.11
C GLY A 222 18.66 -0.23 -8.52
N ASP A 223 18.40 0.73 -7.61
CA ASP A 223 19.47 1.44 -6.88
C ASP A 223 19.84 0.74 -5.56
N GLY A 224 19.03 -0.23 -5.11
CA GLY A 224 19.26 -0.97 -3.89
C GLY A 224 19.60 -2.44 -4.13
N ILE A 225 19.26 -3.26 -3.14
CA ILE A 225 19.65 -4.68 -3.09
C ILE A 225 18.46 -5.64 -3.17
N ILE A 226 17.23 -5.15 -3.34
CA ILE A 226 16.07 -6.04 -3.39
C ILE A 226 16.05 -6.78 -4.73
N GLU A 227 15.95 -8.11 -4.68
CA GLU A 227 15.72 -8.97 -5.86
C GLU A 227 14.27 -8.84 -6.37
N LEU A 228 13.91 -7.66 -6.87
CA LEU A 228 12.54 -7.28 -7.23
C LEU A 228 11.88 -8.21 -8.25
N ARG A 229 12.62 -8.61 -9.30
CA ARG A 229 12.13 -9.57 -10.30
C ARG A 229 11.75 -10.91 -9.66
N LYS A 230 12.52 -11.35 -8.66
CA LYS A 230 12.30 -12.62 -7.96
C LYS A 230 11.09 -12.54 -7.04
N LEU A 231 10.94 -11.44 -6.30
CA LEU A 231 9.74 -11.18 -5.50
C LEU A 231 8.49 -11.09 -6.37
N ARG A 232 8.53 -10.29 -7.45
CA ARG A 232 7.40 -10.20 -8.40
C ARG A 232 7.05 -11.57 -8.97
N HIS A 233 8.04 -12.37 -9.38
CA HIS A 233 7.76 -13.69 -9.93
C HIS A 233 7.05 -14.60 -8.93
N ALA A 234 7.40 -14.54 -7.64
CA ALA A 234 6.70 -15.28 -6.60
C ALA A 234 5.25 -14.79 -6.43
N VAL A 235 5.03 -13.47 -6.44
CA VAL A 235 3.70 -12.86 -6.36
C VAL A 235 2.83 -13.20 -7.58
N ASP A 236 3.41 -13.15 -8.79
CA ASP A 236 2.77 -13.57 -10.04
C ASP A 236 2.39 -15.06 -9.98
N THR A 237 3.28 -15.91 -9.46
CA THR A 237 3.04 -17.36 -9.32
C THR A 237 1.97 -17.66 -8.29
N ALA A 238 1.84 -16.84 -7.25
CA ALA A 238 0.76 -16.92 -6.26
C ALA A 238 -0.59 -16.41 -6.80
N GLY A 239 -0.65 -15.94 -8.05
CA GLY A 239 -1.89 -15.61 -8.76
C GLY A 239 -2.24 -14.13 -8.80
N TYR A 240 -1.37 -13.23 -8.32
CA TYR A 240 -1.62 -11.80 -8.41
C TYR A 240 -1.10 -11.21 -9.73
N HIS A 241 -2.01 -10.73 -10.57
CA HIS A 241 -1.69 -10.10 -11.85
C HIS A 241 -2.14 -8.63 -11.94
N GLY A 242 -2.50 -8.05 -10.79
CA GLY A 242 -2.93 -6.65 -10.68
C GLY A 242 -1.80 -5.63 -10.84
N PRO A 243 -2.11 -4.35 -10.56
CA PRO A 243 -1.11 -3.28 -10.58
C PRO A 243 0.05 -3.53 -9.61
N ILE A 244 1.23 -3.09 -9.99
CA ILE A 244 2.46 -3.08 -9.21
C ILE A 244 2.74 -1.61 -8.89
N GLU A 245 2.63 -1.27 -7.62
CA GLU A 245 2.56 0.11 -7.19
C GLU A 245 3.91 0.61 -6.69
N VAL A 246 4.44 1.65 -7.33
CA VAL A 246 5.75 2.23 -7.00
C VAL A 246 5.57 3.25 -5.88
N GLU A 247 6.03 2.89 -4.68
CA GLU A 247 5.90 3.69 -3.47
C GLU A 247 7.26 4.05 -2.87
N ILE A 248 7.63 5.33 -2.93
CA ILE A 248 8.95 5.78 -2.52
C ILE A 248 8.84 7.00 -1.61
N PHE A 249 9.18 6.80 -0.34
CA PHE A 249 9.47 7.88 0.60
C PHE A 249 10.97 8.12 0.58
N ASN A 250 11.39 9.22 -0.05
CA ASN A 250 12.80 9.60 -0.13
C ASN A 250 12.96 11.09 -0.40
N GLN A 251 13.63 11.80 0.51
CA GLN A 251 13.76 13.26 0.40
C GLN A 251 14.49 13.70 -0.87
N SER A 252 15.54 12.98 -1.29
CA SER A 252 16.29 13.33 -2.50
C SER A 252 15.44 13.14 -3.76
N ILE A 253 14.57 12.13 -3.80
CA ILE A 253 13.63 11.91 -4.90
C ILE A 253 12.53 12.98 -4.87
N TRP A 254 11.99 13.32 -3.69
CA TRP A 254 11.00 14.39 -3.55
C TRP A 254 11.53 15.78 -3.92
N ASN A 255 12.84 15.99 -3.83
CA ASN A 255 13.49 17.23 -4.26
C ASN A 255 13.70 17.31 -5.78
N MET A 256 13.54 16.21 -6.52
CA MET A 256 13.62 16.21 -7.99
C MET A 256 12.34 16.82 -8.59
N PRO A 257 12.41 17.40 -9.81
CA PRO A 257 11.21 17.77 -10.55
C PRO A 257 10.32 16.53 -10.77
N ALA A 258 9.05 16.61 -10.36
CA ALA A 258 8.16 15.45 -10.33
C ALA A 258 7.98 14.77 -11.71
N ASP A 259 7.92 15.53 -12.82
CA ASP A 259 7.88 14.92 -14.16
C ASP A 259 9.13 14.07 -14.46
N GLN A 260 10.32 14.46 -13.98
CA GLN A 260 11.54 13.64 -14.11
C GLN A 260 11.47 12.37 -13.25
N VAL A 261 10.81 12.44 -12.09
CA VAL A 261 10.57 11.27 -11.24
C VAL A 261 9.67 10.28 -11.96
N LEU A 262 8.58 10.73 -12.60
CA LEU A 262 7.67 9.84 -13.36
C LEU A 262 8.37 9.13 -14.54
N ASP A 263 9.21 9.87 -15.28
CA ASP A 263 10.02 9.29 -16.36
C ASP A 263 11.00 8.25 -15.82
N LEU A 264 11.64 8.53 -14.68
CA LEU A 264 12.58 7.62 -14.04
C LEU A 264 11.86 6.37 -13.52
N VAL A 265 10.71 6.53 -12.85
CA VAL A 265 9.86 5.43 -12.38
C VAL A 265 9.51 4.50 -13.54
N SER A 266 9.05 5.05 -14.67
CA SER A 266 8.66 4.27 -15.85
C SER A 266 9.84 3.47 -16.43
N LYS A 267 11.02 4.10 -16.53
CA LYS A 267 12.24 3.43 -17.02
C LYS A 267 12.70 2.32 -16.07
N ARG A 268 12.73 2.60 -14.77
CA ARG A 268 13.21 1.67 -13.74
C ARG A 268 12.26 0.51 -13.52
N PHE A 269 10.96 0.76 -13.65
CA PHE A 269 9.93 -0.28 -13.62
C PHE A 269 10.20 -1.35 -14.69
N LEU A 270 10.35 -0.96 -15.96
CA LEU A 270 10.64 -1.88 -17.05
C LEU A 270 11.98 -2.61 -16.87
N ALA A 271 12.99 -1.93 -16.34
CA ALA A 271 14.34 -2.46 -16.20
C ALA A 271 14.50 -3.42 -15.01
N HIS A 272 13.83 -3.20 -13.87
CA HIS A 272 14.17 -3.86 -12.60
C HIS A 272 13.02 -4.63 -11.95
N VAL A 273 11.78 -4.43 -12.40
CA VAL A 273 10.59 -5.11 -11.85
C VAL A 273 10.18 -6.23 -12.80
#